data_AF-A0A918FTR6-F1
#
_entry.id   AF-A0A918FTR6-F1
#
_cell.length_a   1.000
_cell.length_b   1.000
_cell.length_c   1.000
_cell.angle_alpha   90.00
_cell.angle_beta   90.00
_cell.angle_gamma   90.00
#
_symmetry.space_group_name_H-M   'P 1'
#
loop_
_entity.id
_entity.type
_entity.pdbx_description
1 polymer ?
#
loop_
_entity_poly.entity_id
_entity_poly.type
_entity_poly.pdbx_seq_one_letter_code
_entity_poly.pdbx_strand_id
1 'polypeptide(L)'
;MSEAPATVLASSSKQLALRLLRRRPFGAGYLTQVIDLAIREVIPSQFDEPDEREAALVHQRLTRYAANGQPGSTELARAMLAVRHALDLVRHGHYRASAVPESGPDTTVSAEQLLELVTEVGRDRVLAAQGGALVVIAENEEASTVYRPVSAAQAHALRRAARSAKEEAIRLHEGAVEVLRPHVRMADWSKDDGYGVAVDVVRHGVSVQWWPAAVPESQALWEQGGIRALCVALLTDRFAVSCGDEGTPHPIVLCI
;
A
#
# COMPACT_ATOMS: atom_id res chain seq x y z
N MET A 1 -16.86 29.79 6.05
CA MET A 1 -17.90 28.86 5.59
C MET A 1 -17.53 27.48 6.12
N SER A 2 -18.22 27.01 7.15
CA SER A 2 -17.98 25.68 7.74
C SER A 2 -18.55 24.62 6.80
N GLU A 3 -17.68 23.87 6.13
CA GLU A 3 -18.10 22.61 5.51
C GLU A 3 -18.45 21.64 6.63
N ALA A 4 -19.72 21.24 6.68
CA ALA A 4 -20.16 20.13 7.52
C ALA A 4 -19.36 18.88 7.12
N PRO A 5 -18.90 18.06 8.10
CA PRO A 5 -18.21 16.82 7.77
C PRO A 5 -19.18 15.96 6.97
N ALA A 6 -18.86 15.72 5.70
CA ALA A 6 -19.57 14.75 4.88
C ALA A 6 -19.40 13.38 5.57
N THR A 7 -20.43 12.96 6.31
CA THR A 7 -20.61 11.61 6.84
C THR A 7 -20.86 10.68 5.66
N VAL A 8 -19.78 10.17 5.06
CA VAL A 8 -19.82 9.41 3.79
C VAL A 8 -20.08 7.91 3.99
N LEU A 9 -20.31 7.43 5.21
CA LEU A 9 -20.71 6.03 5.44
C LEU A 9 -22.04 5.96 6.20
N ALA A 10 -23.10 6.33 5.48
CA ALA A 10 -24.48 6.01 5.83
C ALA A 10 -24.98 4.75 5.09
N SER A 11 -24.07 3.90 4.58
CA SER A 11 -24.39 2.50 4.39
C SER A 11 -24.51 1.88 5.78
N SER A 12 -25.55 1.08 5.97
CA SER A 12 -25.95 0.65 7.29
C SER A 12 -24.87 -0.22 7.93
N SER A 13 -24.51 0.11 9.18
CA SER A 13 -23.25 -0.35 9.78
C SER A 13 -23.14 -1.88 9.86
N LYS A 14 -24.27 -2.60 9.89
CA LYS A 14 -24.31 -4.06 9.95
C LYS A 14 -24.07 -4.74 8.60
N GLN A 15 -24.60 -4.21 7.51
CA GLN A 15 -24.27 -4.70 6.16
C GLN A 15 -22.77 -4.56 5.87
N LEU A 16 -22.21 -3.37 6.16
CA LEU A 16 -20.78 -3.12 5.95
C LEU A 16 -19.92 -4.02 6.86
N ALA A 17 -20.34 -4.22 8.12
CA ALA A 17 -19.66 -5.12 9.04
C ALA A 17 -19.63 -6.57 8.51
N LEU A 18 -20.74 -7.07 7.96
CA LEU A 18 -20.79 -8.41 7.38
C LEU A 18 -19.90 -8.53 6.14
N ARG A 19 -19.90 -7.51 5.26
CA ARG A 19 -19.02 -7.47 4.08
C ARG A 19 -17.55 -7.59 4.49
N LEU A 20 -17.14 -6.84 5.51
CA LEU A 20 -15.78 -6.86 6.04
C LEU A 20 -15.44 -8.21 6.70
N LEU A 21 -16.37 -8.81 7.45
CA LEU A 21 -16.18 -10.12 8.07
C LEU A 21 -16.00 -11.24 7.03
N ARG A 22 -16.77 -11.23 5.94
CA ARG A 22 -16.68 -12.27 4.88
C ARG A 22 -15.37 -12.23 4.11
N ARG A 23 -14.80 -11.03 3.90
CA ARG A 23 -13.54 -10.84 3.15
C ARG A 23 -12.29 -11.09 4.00
N ARG A 24 -12.45 -11.19 5.32
CA ARG A 24 -11.32 -11.37 6.23
C ARG A 24 -10.74 -12.78 6.09
N PRO A 25 -9.41 -12.93 6.04
CA PRO A 25 -8.78 -14.22 6.25
C PRO A 25 -8.92 -14.64 7.72
N PHE A 26 -9.30 -15.89 7.93
CA PHE A 26 -9.33 -16.53 9.24
C PHE A 26 -8.26 -17.62 9.30
N GLY A 27 -7.59 -17.76 10.44
CA GLY A 27 -6.69 -18.88 10.69
C GLY A 27 -7.44 -20.21 10.71
N ALA A 28 -8.66 -20.21 11.24
CA ALA A 28 -9.60 -21.31 11.09
C ALA A 28 -10.40 -21.20 9.78
N GLY A 29 -9.99 -21.94 8.75
CA GLY A 29 -10.63 -21.89 7.41
C GLY A 29 -12.14 -22.20 7.37
N TYR A 30 -12.70 -22.86 8.40
CA TYR A 30 -14.14 -23.11 8.50
C TYR A 30 -14.95 -21.89 8.98
N LEU A 31 -14.32 -20.84 9.54
CA LEU A 31 -15.05 -19.66 10.03
C LEU A 31 -15.76 -18.91 8.91
N THR A 32 -15.19 -18.88 7.71
CA THR A 32 -15.87 -18.35 6.53
C THR A 32 -17.16 -19.13 6.22
N GLN A 33 -17.13 -20.46 6.38
CA GLN A 33 -18.30 -21.32 6.20
C GLN A 33 -19.37 -21.08 7.29
N VAL A 34 -18.95 -20.81 8.53
CA VAL A 34 -19.87 -20.45 9.63
C VAL A 34 -20.57 -19.12 9.33
N ILE A 35 -19.84 -18.14 8.80
CA ILE A 35 -20.42 -16.85 8.41
C ILE A 35 -21.40 -17.03 7.25
N ASP A 36 -21.01 -17.77 6.21
CA ASP A 36 -21.89 -18.05 5.07
C ASP A 36 -23.13 -18.87 5.48
N LEU A 37 -22.99 -19.80 6.43
CA LEU A 37 -24.13 -20.54 7.00
C LEU A 37 -25.08 -19.59 7.74
N ALA A 38 -24.56 -18.74 8.61
CA ALA A 38 -25.37 -17.76 9.34
C ALA A 38 -26.14 -16.82 8.39
N ILE A 39 -25.55 -16.50 7.22
CA ILE A 39 -26.20 -15.72 6.16
C ILE A 39 -27.31 -16.53 5.49
N ARG A 40 -27.03 -17.75 5.02
CA ARG A 40 -28.01 -18.62 4.34
C ARG A 40 -29.22 -18.97 5.20
N GLU A 41 -29.05 -19.02 6.52
CA GLU A 41 -30.16 -19.28 7.44
C GLU A 41 -31.07 -18.06 7.66
N VAL A 42 -30.66 -16.87 7.20
CA VAL A 42 -31.43 -15.62 7.28
C VAL A 42 -31.95 -15.22 5.91
N ILE A 43 -31.13 -15.35 4.86
CA ILE A 43 -31.47 -14.99 3.48
C ILE A 43 -31.87 -16.25 2.71
N PRO A 44 -33.10 -16.33 2.18
CA PRO A 44 -33.55 -17.48 1.39
C PRO A 44 -32.86 -17.59 0.02
N SER A 45 -32.32 -16.48 -0.49
CA SER A 45 -31.61 -16.38 -1.78
C SER A 45 -30.10 -16.30 -1.57
N GLN A 46 -29.35 -17.09 -2.34
CA GLN A 46 -27.88 -17.10 -2.30
C GLN A 46 -27.22 -15.97 -3.10
N PHE A 47 -28.01 -15.21 -3.86
CA PHE A 47 -27.53 -14.15 -4.76
C PHE A 47 -27.82 -12.74 -4.23
N ASP A 48 -28.68 -12.62 -3.23
CA ASP A 48 -29.06 -11.32 -2.68
C ASP A 48 -28.12 -10.92 -1.53
N GLU A 49 -27.71 -9.65 -1.51
CA GLU A 49 -27.03 -9.08 -0.36
C GLU A 49 -28.04 -8.84 0.77
N PRO A 50 -27.70 -9.17 2.04
CA PRO A 50 -28.62 -9.01 3.15
C PRO A 50 -29.06 -7.56 3.27
N ASP A 51 -30.37 -7.33 3.44
CA ASP A 51 -30.86 -6.02 3.86
C ASP A 51 -30.38 -5.70 5.31
N GLU A 52 -30.60 -4.48 5.80
CA GLU A 52 -30.07 -4.11 7.13
C GLU A 52 -30.70 -4.92 8.29
N ARG A 53 -31.97 -5.34 8.13
CA ARG A 53 -32.66 -6.15 9.15
C ARG A 53 -32.09 -7.56 9.16
N GLU A 54 -31.88 -8.14 7.99
CA GLU A 54 -31.22 -9.43 7.80
C GLU A 54 -29.78 -9.37 8.31
N ALA A 55 -29.04 -8.30 8.01
CA ALA A 55 -27.68 -8.11 8.50
C ALA A 55 -27.62 -8.05 10.03
N ALA A 56 -28.59 -7.41 10.68
CA ALA A 56 -28.72 -7.39 12.13
C ALA A 56 -28.99 -8.80 12.72
N LEU A 57 -29.84 -9.60 12.06
CA LEU A 57 -30.13 -10.98 12.46
C LEU A 57 -28.90 -11.89 12.33
N VAL A 58 -28.18 -11.81 11.20
CA VAL A 58 -26.92 -12.54 11.00
C VAL A 58 -25.90 -12.15 12.07
N HIS A 59 -25.73 -10.84 12.32
CA HIS A 59 -24.83 -10.36 13.35
C HIS A 59 -25.21 -10.87 14.75
N GLN A 60 -26.52 -10.96 15.06
CA GLN A 60 -26.99 -11.52 16.33
C GLN A 60 -26.61 -13.01 16.44
N ARG A 61 -26.76 -13.80 15.37
CA ARG A 61 -26.35 -15.22 15.34
C ARG A 61 -24.85 -15.38 15.54
N LEU A 62 -24.04 -14.60 14.83
CA LEU A 62 -22.58 -14.63 14.99
C LEU A 62 -22.15 -14.24 16.41
N THR A 63 -22.85 -13.28 17.02
CA THR A 63 -22.62 -12.90 18.43
C THR A 63 -22.92 -14.06 19.38
N ARG A 64 -24.02 -14.80 19.16
CA ARG A 64 -24.35 -16.00 19.95
C ARG A 64 -23.33 -17.11 19.73
N TYR A 65 -22.90 -17.35 18.49
CA TYR A 65 -21.85 -18.32 18.18
C TYR A 65 -20.55 -18.01 18.94
N ALA A 66 -20.13 -16.73 18.90
CA ALA A 66 -18.96 -16.24 19.62
C ALA A 66 -19.10 -16.37 21.15
N ALA A 67 -20.30 -16.17 21.70
CA ALA A 67 -20.56 -16.27 23.14
C ALA A 67 -20.62 -17.72 23.67
N ASN A 68 -21.02 -18.67 22.83
CA ASN A 68 -21.27 -20.06 23.23
C ASN A 68 -20.02 -20.97 23.20
N GLY A 69 -18.81 -20.39 23.09
CA GLY A 69 -17.55 -21.14 23.20
C GLY A 69 -17.31 -22.17 22.08
N GLN A 70 -17.95 -21.99 20.93
CA GLN A 70 -17.77 -22.88 19.77
C GLN A 70 -16.32 -22.82 19.23
N PRO A 71 -15.87 -23.81 18.45
CA PRO A 71 -14.56 -23.74 17.78
C PRO A 71 -14.39 -22.42 17.01
N GLY A 72 -13.26 -21.73 17.18
CA GLY A 72 -12.99 -20.45 16.51
C GLY A 72 -13.81 -19.25 17.02
N SER A 73 -14.63 -19.43 18.07
CA SER A 73 -15.43 -18.34 18.69
C SER A 73 -14.60 -17.14 19.15
N THR A 74 -13.40 -17.37 19.71
CA THR A 74 -12.50 -16.31 20.16
C THR A 74 -11.89 -15.52 19.01
N GLU A 75 -11.65 -16.16 17.87
CA GLU A 75 -11.18 -15.52 16.65
C GLU A 75 -12.31 -14.70 16.01
N LEU A 76 -13.52 -15.28 15.90
CA LEU A 76 -14.69 -14.57 15.41
C LEU A 76 -15.03 -13.35 16.29
N ALA A 77 -15.00 -13.49 17.62
CA ALA A 77 -15.23 -12.39 18.54
C ALA A 77 -14.21 -11.25 18.34
N ARG A 78 -12.92 -11.58 18.19
CA ARG A 78 -11.86 -10.61 17.91
C ARG A 78 -12.07 -9.93 16.56
N ALA A 79 -12.42 -10.68 15.52
CA ALA A 79 -12.72 -10.13 14.19
C ALA A 79 -13.92 -9.19 14.22
N MET A 80 -15.01 -9.57 14.90
CA MET A 80 -16.19 -8.70 15.07
C MET A 80 -15.86 -7.41 15.83
N LEU A 81 -15.02 -7.48 16.86
CA LEU A 81 -14.55 -6.30 17.58
C LEU A 81 -13.65 -5.41 16.71
N ALA A 82 -12.74 -6.00 15.92
CA ALA A 82 -11.90 -5.26 15.00
C ALA A 82 -12.71 -4.55 13.91
N VAL A 83 -13.73 -5.20 13.36
CA VAL A 83 -14.66 -4.62 12.39
C VAL A 83 -15.43 -3.45 13.00
N ARG A 84 -16.00 -3.63 14.19
CA ARG A 84 -16.65 -2.53 14.90
C ARG A 84 -15.70 -1.36 15.16
N HIS A 85 -14.50 -1.65 15.62
CA HIS A 85 -13.47 -0.64 15.86
C HIS A 85 -13.13 0.14 14.58
N ALA A 86 -12.95 -0.53 13.45
CA ALA A 86 -12.70 0.12 12.17
C ALA A 86 -13.84 1.06 11.75
N LEU A 87 -15.09 0.61 11.88
CA LEU A 87 -16.28 1.42 11.57
C LEU A 87 -16.39 2.66 12.46
N ASP A 88 -16.04 2.55 13.73
CA ASP A 88 -16.08 3.67 14.68
C ASP A 88 -14.99 4.74 14.39
N LEU A 89 -13.87 4.30 13.81
CA LEU A 89 -12.69 5.11 13.51
C LEU A 89 -12.73 5.80 12.14
N VAL A 90 -13.13 5.09 11.09
CA VAL A 90 -13.11 5.62 9.71
C VAL A 90 -14.39 6.41 9.43
N ARG A 91 -14.28 7.74 9.54
CA ARG A 91 -15.43 8.67 9.45
C ARG A 91 -15.42 9.55 8.20
N HIS A 92 -14.27 9.66 7.53
CA HIS A 92 -14.09 10.55 6.38
C HIS A 92 -14.01 9.75 5.08
N GLY A 93 -14.42 10.35 3.96
CA GLY A 93 -14.41 9.66 2.65
C GLY A 93 -13.01 9.36 2.11
N HIS A 94 -12.02 10.20 2.46
CA HIS A 94 -10.65 10.10 1.95
C HIS A 94 -9.62 10.44 3.01
N TYR A 95 -8.48 9.76 2.92
CA TYR A 95 -7.34 9.94 3.79
C TYR A 95 -6.06 10.09 2.97
N ARG A 96 -5.17 10.97 3.44
CA ARG A 96 -3.77 11.03 3.00
C ARG A 96 -2.96 10.09 3.88
N ALA A 97 -2.23 9.17 3.28
CA ALA A 97 -1.36 8.23 3.96
C ALA A 97 0.09 8.72 3.89
N SER A 98 0.72 8.85 5.05
CA SER A 98 2.11 9.27 5.23
C SER A 98 2.88 8.23 6.02
N ALA A 99 3.98 7.71 5.45
CA ALA A 99 4.86 6.77 6.14
C ALA A 99 5.71 7.50 7.20
N VAL A 100 5.97 6.84 8.33
CA VAL A 100 6.83 7.30 9.43
C VAL A 100 7.75 6.14 9.84
N PRO A 101 9.08 6.26 9.68
CA PRO A 101 9.80 7.39 9.08
C PRO A 101 9.42 7.62 7.61
N GLU A 102 9.65 8.84 7.11
CA GLU A 102 9.21 9.25 5.76
C GLU A 102 9.87 8.36 4.69
N SER A 103 9.06 7.52 4.07
CA SER A 103 9.46 6.58 3.02
C SER A 103 8.57 6.79 1.80
N GLY A 104 8.97 7.73 0.94
CA GLY A 104 8.30 8.00 -0.33
C GLY A 104 7.19 9.08 -0.25
N PRO A 105 6.56 9.38 -1.40
CA PRO A 105 5.53 10.41 -1.47
C PRO A 105 4.25 9.97 -0.77
N ASP A 106 3.53 10.95 -0.22
CA ASP A 106 2.23 10.70 0.37
C ASP A 106 1.23 10.18 -0.66
N THR A 107 0.44 9.20 -0.25
CA THR A 107 -0.60 8.60 -1.10
C THR A 107 -2.00 8.95 -0.60
N THR A 108 -3.02 8.66 -1.40
CA THR A 108 -4.42 8.83 -0.98
C THR A 108 -5.13 7.49 -0.92
N VAL A 109 -5.90 7.28 0.14
CA VAL A 109 -6.65 6.04 0.38
C VAL A 109 -8.12 6.40 0.58
N SER A 110 -9.03 5.59 0.04
CA SER A 110 -10.47 5.75 0.28
C SER A 110 -10.87 5.24 1.66
N ALA A 111 -12.03 5.67 2.16
CA ALA A 111 -12.61 5.13 3.39
C ALA A 111 -12.74 3.60 3.35
N GLU A 112 -13.16 3.05 2.21
CA GLU A 112 -13.33 1.59 2.05
C GLU A 112 -12.02 0.84 2.15
N GLN A 113 -10.97 1.32 1.47
CA GLN A 113 -9.64 0.72 1.53
C GLN A 113 -9.06 0.81 2.94
N LEU A 114 -9.27 1.94 3.63
CA LEU A 114 -8.80 2.12 4.99
C LEU A 114 -9.57 1.24 5.99
N LEU A 115 -10.88 1.05 5.78
CA LEU A 115 -11.67 0.10 6.57
C LEU A 115 -11.13 -1.32 6.42
N GLU A 116 -10.92 -1.80 5.19
CA GLU A 116 -10.36 -3.12 4.94
C GLU A 116 -9.01 -3.29 5.65
N LEU A 117 -8.10 -2.32 5.48
CA LEU A 117 -6.79 -2.33 6.15
C LEU A 117 -6.89 -2.35 7.69
N VAL A 118 -7.67 -1.43 8.28
CA VAL A 118 -7.81 -1.33 9.75
C VAL A 118 -8.46 -2.59 10.32
N THR A 119 -9.41 -3.19 9.59
CA THR A 119 -9.97 -4.47 10.00
C THR A 119 -8.92 -5.56 9.96
N GLU A 120 -8.18 -5.72 8.86
CA GLU A 120 -7.17 -6.75 8.68
C GLU A 120 -6.08 -6.67 9.76
N VAL A 121 -5.47 -5.50 9.91
CA VAL A 121 -4.42 -5.22 10.89
C VAL A 121 -4.93 -5.41 12.34
N GLY A 122 -6.19 -5.12 12.57
CA GLY A 122 -6.85 -5.35 13.85
C GLY A 122 -6.69 -4.20 14.83
N ARG A 123 -7.41 -4.30 15.95
CA ARG A 123 -7.53 -3.23 16.94
C ARG A 123 -6.20 -2.85 17.60
N ASP A 124 -5.34 -3.82 17.87
CA ASP A 124 -4.15 -3.64 18.71
C ASP A 124 -3.06 -2.81 18.03
N ARG A 125 -3.13 -2.67 16.70
CA ARG A 125 -2.15 -1.98 15.86
C ARG A 125 -2.68 -0.69 15.25
N VAL A 126 -3.88 -0.26 15.62
CA VAL A 126 -4.51 0.95 15.10
C VAL A 126 -4.84 1.92 16.23
N LEU A 127 -4.28 3.12 16.15
CA LEU A 127 -4.48 4.19 17.12
C LEU A 127 -5.24 5.34 16.50
N ALA A 128 -6.24 5.85 17.23
CA ALA A 128 -6.91 7.09 16.88
C ALA A 128 -6.10 8.28 17.38
N ALA A 129 -5.84 9.25 16.51
CA ALA A 129 -5.29 10.54 16.86
C ALA A 129 -6.37 11.63 16.82
N GLN A 130 -6.06 12.79 17.42
CA GLN A 130 -6.97 13.93 17.40
C GLN A 130 -7.28 14.38 15.97
N GLY A 131 -8.51 14.87 15.74
CA GLY A 131 -8.94 15.35 14.43
C GLY A 131 -9.30 14.27 13.41
N GLY A 132 -9.46 13.00 13.85
CA GLY A 132 -9.88 11.90 12.98
C GLY A 132 -8.74 11.27 12.18
N ALA A 133 -7.49 11.58 12.51
CA ALA A 133 -6.33 10.89 11.97
C ALA A 133 -6.18 9.51 12.61
N LEU A 134 -5.65 8.55 11.85
CA LEU A 134 -5.43 7.17 12.27
C LEU A 134 -3.98 6.80 12.08
N VAL A 135 -3.39 6.08 13.02
CA VAL A 135 -2.03 5.55 12.91
C VAL A 135 -2.13 4.03 12.85
N VAL A 136 -1.57 3.45 11.80
CA VAL A 136 -1.46 1.99 11.64
C VAL A 136 -0.01 1.61 11.81
N ILE A 137 0.28 0.79 12.82
CA ILE A 137 1.64 0.32 13.15
C ILE A 137 1.93 -0.93 12.29
N ALA A 138 3.09 -0.98 11.62
CA ALA A 138 3.51 -2.14 10.83
C ALA A 138 3.79 -3.38 11.71
N GLU A 139 3.86 -4.57 11.11
CA GLU A 139 4.05 -5.82 11.86
C GLU A 139 5.39 -5.91 12.54
N ASN A 140 6.42 -5.36 11.91
CA ASN A 140 7.78 -5.28 12.42
C ASN A 140 7.99 -4.10 13.38
N GLU A 141 6.96 -3.30 13.67
CA GLU A 141 7.01 -2.09 14.54
C GLU A 141 8.01 -0.99 14.13
N GLU A 142 8.84 -1.21 13.11
CA GLU A 142 9.86 -0.27 12.62
C GLU A 142 9.27 0.88 11.80
N ALA A 143 8.06 0.70 11.28
CA ALA A 143 7.37 1.69 10.46
C ALA A 143 5.91 1.84 10.90
N SER A 144 5.38 3.05 10.75
CA SER A 144 3.96 3.36 10.96
C SER A 144 3.44 4.19 9.79
N THR A 145 2.17 4.01 9.45
CA THR A 145 1.50 4.85 8.45
C THR A 145 0.44 5.71 9.13
N VAL A 146 0.54 7.02 8.95
CA VAL A 146 -0.42 8.00 9.46
C VAL A 146 -1.41 8.37 8.36
N TYR A 147 -2.68 8.11 8.61
CA TYR A 147 -3.80 8.44 7.74
C TYR A 147 -4.48 9.70 8.26
N ARG A 148 -4.37 10.81 7.51
CA ARG A 148 -5.01 12.09 7.86
C ARG A 148 -6.22 12.34 6.97
N PRO A 149 -7.37 12.73 7.52
CA PRO A 149 -8.54 13.01 6.70
C PRO A 149 -8.28 14.21 5.78
N VAL A 150 -8.76 14.10 4.53
CA VAL A 150 -8.62 15.15 3.51
C VAL A 150 -9.95 15.34 2.78
N SER A 151 -10.19 16.54 2.24
CA SER A 151 -11.38 16.79 1.43
C SER A 151 -11.31 16.03 0.10
N ALA A 152 -12.46 15.78 -0.54
CA ALA A 152 -12.50 15.13 -1.85
C ALA A 152 -11.71 15.91 -2.91
N ALA A 153 -11.78 17.24 -2.88
CA ALA A 153 -10.99 18.10 -3.78
C ALA A 153 -9.48 17.90 -3.58
N GLN A 154 -9.01 17.84 -2.33
CA GLN A 154 -7.60 17.56 -2.01
C GLN A 154 -7.20 16.15 -2.42
N ALA A 155 -8.04 15.15 -2.17
CA ALA A 155 -7.79 13.78 -2.61
C ALA A 155 -7.66 13.68 -4.15
N HIS A 156 -8.52 14.37 -4.89
CA HIS A 156 -8.42 14.45 -6.35
C HIS A 156 -7.16 15.15 -6.82
N ALA A 157 -6.76 16.25 -6.16
CA ALA A 157 -5.53 16.96 -6.48
C ALA A 157 -4.29 16.09 -6.25
N LEU A 158 -4.22 15.40 -5.10
CA LEU A 158 -3.13 14.46 -4.77
C LEU A 158 -3.07 13.29 -5.76
N ARG A 159 -4.21 12.71 -6.16
CA ARG A 159 -4.25 11.65 -7.19
C ARG A 159 -3.76 12.13 -8.55
N ARG A 160 -4.13 13.35 -8.95
CA ARG A 160 -3.64 13.95 -10.20
C ARG A 160 -2.14 14.20 -10.14
N ALA A 161 -1.64 14.73 -9.02
CA ALA A 161 -0.20 14.92 -8.81
C ALA A 161 0.56 13.60 -8.85
N ALA A 162 0.08 12.56 -8.16
CA ALA A 162 0.67 11.23 -8.17
C ALA A 162 0.67 10.60 -9.58
N ARG A 163 -0.41 10.77 -10.35
CA ARG A 163 -0.47 10.31 -11.74
C ARG A 163 0.54 11.05 -12.62
N SER A 164 0.61 12.37 -12.51
CA SER A 164 1.58 13.18 -13.25
C SER A 164 3.02 12.80 -12.88
N ALA A 165 3.30 12.56 -11.59
CA ALA A 165 4.61 12.12 -11.13
C ALA A 165 4.96 10.72 -11.66
N LYS A 166 4.00 9.80 -11.74
CA LYS A 166 4.20 8.48 -12.34
C LYS A 166 4.46 8.58 -13.84
N GLU A 167 3.69 9.38 -14.56
CA GLU A 167 3.91 9.62 -16.00
C GLU A 167 5.28 10.24 -16.25
N GLU A 168 5.70 11.20 -15.41
CA GLU A 168 7.05 11.76 -15.47
C GLU A 168 8.12 10.71 -15.16
N ALA A 169 7.94 9.90 -14.12
CA ALA A 169 8.90 8.84 -13.79
C ALA A 169 9.08 7.83 -14.92
N ILE A 170 8.00 7.48 -15.63
CA ILE A 170 8.08 6.63 -16.83
C ILE A 170 8.87 7.33 -17.93
N ARG A 171 8.58 8.61 -18.22
CA ARG A 171 9.31 9.39 -19.23
C ARG A 171 10.81 9.46 -18.92
N LEU A 172 11.17 9.69 -17.66
CA LEU A 172 12.56 9.76 -17.21
C LEU A 172 13.26 8.41 -17.32
N HIS A 173 12.60 7.34 -16.90
CA HIS A 173 13.11 5.98 -17.04
C HIS A 173 13.36 5.64 -18.51
N GLU A 174 12.35 5.83 -19.38
CA GLU A 174 12.45 5.55 -20.81
C GLU A 174 13.54 6.38 -21.47
N GLY A 175 13.64 7.68 -21.16
CA GLY A 175 14.67 8.57 -21.69
C GLY A 175 16.08 8.16 -21.27
N ALA A 176 16.29 7.76 -20.01
CA ALA A 176 17.58 7.26 -19.54
C ALA A 176 17.92 5.89 -20.15
N VAL A 177 16.95 4.98 -20.27
CA VAL A 177 17.14 3.68 -20.93
C VAL A 177 17.45 3.86 -22.42
N GLU A 178 16.79 4.78 -23.13
CA GLU A 178 17.05 5.06 -24.55
C GLU A 178 18.49 5.54 -24.77
N VAL A 179 19.00 6.41 -23.88
CA VAL A 179 20.38 6.90 -23.93
C VAL A 179 21.37 5.78 -23.61
N LEU A 180 21.10 4.93 -22.62
CA LEU A 180 22.05 3.92 -22.15
C LEU A 180 22.06 2.65 -23.01
N ARG A 181 20.90 2.18 -23.49
CA ARG A 181 20.72 0.89 -24.17
C ARG A 181 21.67 0.64 -25.36
N PRO A 182 22.05 1.64 -26.19
CA PRO A 182 23.02 1.43 -27.27
C PRO A 182 24.45 1.17 -26.78
N HIS A 183 24.78 1.57 -25.55
CA HIS A 183 26.14 1.62 -25.03
C HIS A 183 26.42 0.62 -23.91
N VAL A 184 25.39 0.23 -23.15
CA VAL A 184 25.53 -0.68 -22.02
C VAL A 184 24.47 -1.78 -22.05
N ARG A 185 24.80 -2.94 -21.49
CA ARG A 185 23.85 -4.02 -21.30
C ARG A 185 22.87 -3.63 -20.18
N MET A 186 21.62 -3.43 -20.54
CA MET A 186 20.54 -3.23 -19.57
C MET A 186 20.30 -4.53 -18.80
N ALA A 187 20.17 -4.43 -17.49
CA ALA A 187 19.82 -5.57 -16.66
C ALA A 187 18.35 -5.97 -16.88
N ASP A 188 18.12 -7.26 -17.02
CA ASP A 188 16.79 -7.85 -17.14
C ASP A 188 16.53 -8.68 -15.88
N TRP A 189 15.70 -8.18 -14.98
CA TRP A 189 15.39 -8.87 -13.72
C TRP A 189 14.70 -10.23 -13.92
N SER A 190 14.21 -10.52 -15.13
CA SER A 190 13.66 -11.84 -15.49
C SER A 190 14.72 -12.86 -15.89
N LYS A 191 15.95 -12.40 -16.18
CA LYS A 191 17.09 -13.22 -16.56
C LYS A 191 18.22 -12.95 -15.59
N ASP A 192 18.46 -13.89 -14.69
CA ASP A 192 19.55 -13.80 -13.72
C ASP A 192 20.91 -14.04 -14.40
N ASP A 193 21.24 -13.18 -15.36
CA ASP A 193 22.45 -13.25 -16.19
C ASP A 193 23.68 -12.73 -15.44
N GLY A 194 23.52 -12.24 -14.21
CA GLY A 194 24.59 -11.91 -13.28
C GLY A 194 25.36 -10.61 -13.56
N TYR A 195 24.99 -9.81 -14.58
CA TYR A 195 25.56 -8.48 -14.82
C TYR A 195 24.70 -7.57 -15.69
N GLY A 196 24.76 -6.25 -15.43
CA GLY A 196 24.04 -5.26 -16.23
C GLY A 196 23.84 -3.93 -15.50
N VAL A 197 23.28 -2.97 -16.23
CA VAL A 197 22.91 -1.64 -15.72
C VAL A 197 21.39 -1.57 -15.56
N ALA A 198 20.91 -1.26 -14.36
CA ALA A 198 19.52 -0.96 -14.09
C ALA A 198 19.29 0.54 -13.93
N VAL A 199 18.16 0.99 -14.43
CA VAL A 199 17.68 2.35 -14.29
C VAL A 199 16.43 2.30 -13.44
N ASP A 200 16.41 3.08 -12.37
CA ASP A 200 15.26 3.30 -11.52
C ASP A 200 14.96 4.81 -11.49
N VAL A 201 13.78 5.21 -11.02
CA VAL A 201 13.43 6.63 -10.86
C VAL A 201 12.90 6.86 -9.45
N VAL A 202 13.63 7.67 -8.70
CA VAL A 202 13.30 8.03 -7.33
C VAL A 202 12.87 9.50 -7.30
N ARG A 203 11.59 9.73 -6.95
CA ARG A 203 10.95 11.06 -6.91
C ARG A 203 10.94 11.75 -8.28
N HIS A 204 11.98 12.54 -8.56
CA HIS A 204 12.16 13.32 -9.79
C HIS A 204 13.52 13.05 -10.43
N GLY A 205 14.18 11.98 -9.98
CA GLY A 205 15.56 11.72 -10.34
C GLY A 205 15.78 10.30 -10.85
N VAL A 206 16.63 10.16 -11.86
CA VAL A 206 17.01 8.86 -12.42
C VAL A 206 18.11 8.26 -11.56
N SER A 207 17.89 7.08 -11.00
CA SER A 207 18.91 6.32 -10.30
C SER A 207 19.49 5.25 -11.22
N VAL A 208 20.81 5.18 -11.35
CA VAL A 208 21.48 4.12 -12.13
C VAL A 208 22.23 3.20 -11.19
N GLN A 209 21.90 1.91 -11.24
CA GLN A 209 22.58 0.83 -10.52
C GLN A 209 23.32 -0.06 -11.53
N TRP A 210 24.42 -0.66 -11.10
CA TRP A 210 25.19 -1.58 -11.93
C TRP A 210 25.59 -2.81 -11.12
N TRP A 211 25.53 -3.97 -11.77
CA TRP A 211 26.02 -5.22 -11.23
C TRP A 211 27.15 -5.71 -12.13
N PRO A 212 28.39 -5.77 -11.63
CA PRO A 212 29.51 -6.30 -12.40
C PRO A 212 29.34 -7.80 -12.61
N ALA A 213 29.87 -8.32 -13.73
CA ALA A 213 29.97 -9.76 -13.89
C ALA A 213 30.88 -10.34 -12.80
N ALA A 214 30.52 -11.52 -12.28
CA ALA A 214 31.25 -12.22 -11.21
C ALA A 214 32.63 -12.76 -11.63
N VAL A 215 33.33 -12.06 -12.53
CA VAL A 215 34.68 -12.39 -13.02
C VAL A 215 35.64 -11.29 -12.56
N PRO A 216 36.67 -11.60 -11.74
CA PRO A 216 37.58 -10.61 -11.15
C PRO A 216 38.24 -9.65 -12.14
N GLU A 217 38.57 -10.13 -13.34
CA GLU A 217 39.19 -9.36 -14.42
C GLU A 217 38.23 -8.30 -15.02
N SER A 218 36.91 -8.59 -15.00
CA SER A 218 35.88 -7.66 -15.46
C SER A 218 35.53 -6.65 -14.38
N GLN A 219 35.56 -7.03 -13.10
CA GLN A 219 35.21 -6.15 -11.98
C GLN A 219 36.04 -4.86 -11.97
N ALA A 220 37.35 -4.94 -12.25
CA ALA A 220 38.21 -3.76 -12.36
C ALA A 220 37.77 -2.80 -13.50
N LEU A 221 37.22 -3.31 -14.61
CA LEU A 221 36.70 -2.48 -15.71
C LEU A 221 35.37 -1.78 -15.35
N TRP A 222 34.54 -2.42 -14.52
CA TRP A 222 33.29 -1.84 -14.02
C TRP A 222 33.53 -0.81 -12.90
N GLU A 223 34.48 -1.08 -12.00
CA GLU A 223 34.76 -0.25 -10.81
C GLU A 223 35.79 0.87 -11.08
N GLN A 224 36.85 0.61 -11.85
CA GLN A 224 37.94 1.57 -12.09
C GLN A 224 37.93 2.18 -13.50
N GLY A 225 37.18 1.57 -14.46
CA GLY A 225 37.56 1.64 -15.87
C GLY A 225 36.60 2.26 -16.88
N GLY A 226 35.30 2.42 -16.65
CA GLY A 226 34.52 3.12 -17.68
C GLY A 226 33.01 3.06 -17.66
N ILE A 227 32.35 2.00 -17.17
CA ILE A 227 30.89 1.92 -17.35
C ILE A 227 30.16 2.95 -16.47
N ARG A 228 30.59 3.11 -15.22
CA ARG A 228 30.08 4.18 -14.34
C ARG A 228 30.30 5.57 -14.96
N ALA A 229 31.53 5.85 -15.39
CA ALA A 229 31.88 7.14 -16.01
C ALA A 229 31.16 7.37 -17.34
N LEU A 230 30.95 6.32 -18.13
CA LEU A 230 30.21 6.31 -19.39
C LEU A 230 28.73 6.59 -19.15
N CYS A 231 28.09 5.91 -18.20
CA CYS A 231 26.70 6.16 -17.83
C CYS A 231 26.53 7.61 -17.35
N VAL A 232 27.44 8.11 -16.52
CA VAL A 232 27.45 9.52 -16.10
C VAL A 232 27.59 10.44 -17.30
N ALA A 233 28.61 10.26 -18.15
CA ALA A 233 28.87 11.12 -19.30
C ALA A 233 27.72 11.13 -20.33
N LEU A 234 27.09 9.98 -20.58
CA LEU A 234 25.95 9.87 -21.49
C LEU A 234 24.70 10.54 -20.93
N LEU A 235 24.49 10.49 -19.62
CA LEU A 235 23.30 11.05 -18.98
C LEU A 235 23.46 12.53 -18.59
N THR A 236 24.68 13.02 -18.34
CA THR A 236 24.95 14.44 -17.99
C THR A 236 24.46 15.46 -19.03
N ASP A 237 24.33 15.05 -20.30
CA ASP A 237 23.85 15.93 -21.37
C ASP A 237 22.32 16.18 -21.29
N ARG A 238 21.58 15.30 -20.59
CA ARG A 238 20.11 15.34 -20.52
C ARG A 238 19.54 15.35 -19.10
N PHE A 239 20.33 15.01 -18.09
CA PHE A 239 19.94 14.90 -16.69
C PHE A 239 21.02 15.52 -15.80
N ALA A 240 20.64 16.23 -14.72
CA ALA A 240 21.63 16.69 -13.75
C ALA A 240 22.11 15.51 -12.90
N VAL A 241 23.40 15.42 -12.59
CA VAL A 241 23.99 14.22 -11.99
C VAL A 241 24.47 14.49 -10.57
N SER A 242 24.04 13.70 -9.58
CA SER A 242 24.61 13.70 -8.23
C SER A 242 25.27 12.35 -7.92
N CYS A 243 26.58 12.36 -7.65
CA CYS A 243 27.27 11.18 -7.17
C CYS A 243 26.97 11.01 -5.67
N GLY A 244 26.41 9.87 -5.27
CA GLY A 244 26.43 9.44 -3.87
C GLY A 244 27.86 9.14 -3.42
N ASP A 245 28.14 9.35 -2.12
CA ASP A 245 29.46 9.20 -1.49
C ASP A 245 30.14 7.85 -1.78
N GLU A 246 31.46 7.88 -1.97
CA GLU A 246 32.34 6.84 -2.54
C GLU A 246 32.53 5.55 -1.71
N GLY A 247 31.72 5.29 -0.66
CA GLY A 247 32.01 4.24 0.32
C GLY A 247 31.44 2.84 0.06
N THR A 248 30.50 2.69 -0.87
CA THR A 248 29.68 1.48 -1.02
C THR A 248 29.13 1.38 -2.45
N PRO A 249 28.81 0.18 -2.98
CA PRO A 249 28.21 0.02 -4.31
C PRO A 249 26.81 0.65 -4.30
N HIS A 250 26.76 1.95 -4.51
CA HIS A 250 25.56 2.75 -4.39
C HIS A 250 25.10 3.26 -5.75
N PRO A 251 23.77 3.37 -5.92
CA PRO A 251 23.18 3.99 -7.10
C PRO A 251 23.73 5.40 -7.32
N ILE A 252 24.02 5.76 -8.58
CA ILE A 252 24.16 7.16 -8.96
C ILE A 252 22.75 7.75 -8.99
N VAL A 253 22.50 8.84 -8.25
CA VAL A 253 21.21 9.53 -8.25
C VAL A 253 21.32 10.77 -9.13
N LEU A 254 20.54 10.85 -10.20
CA LEU A 254 20.50 11.98 -11.12
C LEU A 254 19.27 12.83 -10.79
N CYS A 255 19.41 14.14 -10.67
CA CYS A 255 18.32 15.07 -10.41
C CYS A 255 17.96 15.86 -11.69
N ILE A 256 16.88 16.64 -11.66
CA ILE A 256 16.49 17.58 -12.72
C ILE A 256 16.39 18.97 -12.09
#